data_AF-A0A1J7GK22-F1
#
_entry.id   AF-A0A1J7GK22-F1
#
_cell.length_a   1.000
_cell.length_b   1.000
_cell.length_c   1.000
_cell.angle_alpha   90.00
_cell.angle_beta   90.00
_cell.angle_gamma   90.00
#
_symmetry.space_group_name_H-M   'P 1'
#
loop_
_entity.id
_entity.type
_entity.pdbx_description
1 polymer ?
#
loop_
_entity_poly.entity_id
_entity_poly.type
_entity_poly.pdbx_seq_one_letter_code
_entity_poly.pdbx_strand_id
1 'polypeptide(L)'
;MQQAIPNLPRVHGYALAIVWLLCGLVFSIFMIVKCLSSASTSLPCLHHYYLHILFLLLFLTSLAIVASSLVLNTSNRTLRRTEKLKEAVLGIGEDALGTIGRVMKTTKQMQYILLPYNPQICATLSSITQDLRRNSRVIRRFVDSSRQAFNKATHTLYIAHVVVLSVNFVTLVASLVFLLLQWRPGFIMIIFCFWILTSLCWFLTGFDFFLYNFAGDACFAFEDFEQNPLNSSLGSMLPCINESFSEKLLAEIGYTIHNFIVELNSNMSVLYRLLGVGKENEGIMGVIKICDPFSGTPNYSYIPQHCPHDAIQIGDVSRVLARFTCHKEGTTKECKNEGKFLPEGSYNMAHAYSRSIQDLLDIYPDLLSLSKCTIVKNKVAEIVEHQCRPIRISTTLLWSCMVFLSSIMVFLVLTWVAEAFLCWQKNPVYVFQDTRI
;
A
#
# COMPACT_ATOMS: atom_id res chain seq x y z
N MET A 1 -7.21 -18.15 -13.64
CA MET A 1 -7.61 -19.56 -13.85
C MET A 1 -7.83 -20.23 -12.50
N GLN A 2 -8.83 -21.11 -12.42
CA GLN A 2 -9.42 -21.66 -11.21
C GLN A 2 -9.27 -23.19 -11.22
N GLN A 3 -8.56 -23.73 -10.21
CA GLN A 3 -8.41 -25.14 -9.77
C GLN A 3 -6.93 -25.34 -9.32
N ALA A 4 -6.56 -25.98 -8.23
CA ALA A 4 -7.27 -26.72 -7.20
C ALA A 4 -6.38 -26.70 -5.94
N ILE A 5 -6.92 -26.29 -4.80
CA ILE A 5 -6.35 -26.62 -3.48
C ILE A 5 -7.48 -27.31 -2.72
N PRO A 6 -7.25 -28.53 -2.21
CA PRO A 6 -8.31 -29.38 -1.69
C PRO A 6 -9.02 -28.73 -0.51
N ASN A 7 -10.31 -29.03 -0.42
CA ASN A 7 -11.28 -28.56 0.55
C ASN A 7 -10.79 -28.68 2.01
N LEU A 8 -10.15 -27.63 2.53
CA LEU A 8 -9.98 -27.42 3.97
C LEU A 8 -11.02 -26.37 4.42
N PRO A 9 -11.88 -26.63 5.41
CA PRO A 9 -13.01 -25.75 5.71
C PRO A 9 -12.54 -24.37 6.19
N ARG A 10 -12.92 -23.35 5.42
CA ARG A 10 -12.39 -21.98 5.49
C ARG A 10 -12.94 -21.12 6.65
N VAL A 11 -13.55 -21.72 7.70
CA VAL A 11 -14.41 -20.98 8.67
C VAL A 11 -14.29 -21.46 10.13
N HIS A 12 -13.26 -22.21 10.52
CA HIS A 12 -13.26 -22.85 11.85
C HIS A 12 -13.27 -21.88 13.04
N GLY A 13 -12.55 -20.76 13.00
CA GLY A 13 -12.50 -19.82 14.14
C GLY A 13 -13.87 -19.23 14.53
N TYR A 14 -14.63 -18.77 13.54
CA TYR A 14 -15.97 -18.21 13.77
C TYR A 14 -17.00 -19.27 14.16
N ALA A 15 -16.95 -20.44 13.51
CA ALA A 15 -17.82 -21.55 13.86
C ALA A 15 -17.57 -22.03 15.30
N LEU A 16 -16.30 -22.13 15.71
CA LEU A 16 -15.92 -22.48 17.06
C LEU A 16 -16.34 -21.40 18.07
N ALA A 17 -16.23 -20.12 17.75
CA ALA A 17 -16.74 -19.04 18.60
C ALA A 17 -18.25 -19.18 18.84
N ILE A 18 -19.04 -19.41 17.79
CA ILE A 18 -20.50 -19.54 17.88
C ILE A 18 -20.89 -20.80 18.67
N VAL A 19 -20.27 -21.95 18.36
CA VAL A 19 -20.54 -23.19 19.09
C VAL A 19 -20.17 -23.04 20.57
N TRP A 20 -19.02 -22.42 20.85
CA TRP A 20 -18.59 -22.17 22.22
C TRP A 20 -19.58 -21.26 22.96
N LEU A 21 -20.06 -20.19 22.31
CA LEU A 21 -21.10 -19.29 22.82
C LEU A 21 -22.44 -19.98 23.06
N LEU A 22 -22.83 -20.94 22.25
CA LEU A 22 -24.07 -21.67 22.52
C LEU A 22 -23.90 -22.63 23.71
N CYS A 23 -22.76 -23.33 23.78
CA CYS A 23 -22.48 -24.29 24.84
C CYS A 23 -22.52 -23.68 26.25
N GLY A 24 -21.83 -22.57 26.48
CA GLY A 24 -21.89 -21.93 27.80
C GLY A 24 -23.11 -21.06 28.06
N LEU A 25 -23.88 -20.64 27.06
CA LEU A 25 -25.21 -20.09 27.31
C LEU A 25 -26.13 -21.19 27.87
N VAL A 26 -26.11 -22.39 27.29
CA VAL A 26 -26.80 -23.57 27.81
C VAL A 26 -26.29 -23.95 29.20
N PHE A 27 -24.97 -23.95 29.41
CA PHE A 27 -24.36 -24.23 30.71
C PHE A 27 -24.77 -23.21 31.78
N SER A 28 -24.79 -21.92 31.44
CA SER A 28 -25.18 -20.85 32.36
C SER A 28 -26.64 -20.98 32.77
N ILE A 29 -27.53 -21.28 31.81
CA ILE A 29 -28.94 -21.56 32.09
C ILE A 29 -29.08 -22.79 32.99
N PHE A 30 -28.37 -23.88 32.69
CA PHE A 30 -28.37 -25.09 33.51
C PHE A 30 -27.92 -24.82 34.95
N MET A 31 -26.83 -24.05 35.14
CA MET A 31 -26.31 -23.69 36.45
C MET A 31 -27.28 -22.81 37.23
N ILE A 32 -27.95 -21.85 36.57
CA ILE A 32 -28.99 -21.02 37.19
C ILE A 32 -30.18 -21.91 37.61
N VAL A 33 -30.71 -22.74 36.72
CA VAL A 33 -31.83 -23.64 37.01
C VAL A 33 -31.51 -24.59 38.16
N LYS A 34 -30.31 -25.20 38.18
CA LYS A 34 -29.85 -26.06 39.29
C LYS A 34 -29.65 -25.31 40.61
N CYS A 35 -29.16 -24.06 40.56
CA CYS A 35 -29.04 -23.20 41.74
C CYS A 35 -30.42 -22.88 42.36
N LEU A 36 -31.46 -22.70 41.51
CA LEU A 36 -32.84 -22.48 41.98
C LEU A 36 -33.55 -23.75 42.47
N SER A 37 -33.13 -24.95 42.05
CA SER A 37 -33.90 -26.20 42.28
C SER A 37 -33.31 -27.17 43.30
N SER A 38 -32.07 -26.98 43.77
CA SER A 38 -31.40 -27.98 44.60
C SER A 38 -31.37 -27.62 46.10
N ALA A 39 -32.32 -28.18 46.87
CA ALA A 39 -32.22 -28.38 48.31
C ALA A 39 -31.65 -29.79 48.64
N SER A 40 -30.32 -29.88 48.72
CA SER A 40 -29.49 -31.00 49.26
C SER A 40 -29.64 -32.44 48.72
N THR A 41 -28.50 -33.11 48.50
CA THR A 41 -28.09 -34.39 49.16
C THR A 41 -26.69 -34.81 48.70
N SER A 42 -25.95 -35.48 49.59
CA SER A 42 -24.48 -35.58 49.61
C SER A 42 -23.91 -36.94 49.17
N LEU A 43 -22.64 -36.94 48.77
CA LEU A 43 -21.72 -38.10 48.80
C LEU A 43 -20.27 -37.59 49.01
N PRO A 44 -19.38 -38.31 49.71
CA PRO A 44 -18.09 -37.78 50.14
C PRO A 44 -17.00 -37.81 49.04
N CYS A 45 -16.09 -36.83 49.07
CA CYS A 45 -15.01 -36.64 48.09
C CYS A 45 -13.65 -37.19 48.56
N LEU A 46 -12.89 -37.72 47.59
CA LEU A 46 -11.50 -38.18 47.67
C LEU A 46 -10.51 -36.98 47.69
N HIS A 47 -9.62 -36.95 48.68
CA HIS A 47 -8.67 -35.85 48.95
C HIS A 47 -7.51 -35.71 47.92
N HIS A 48 -7.25 -36.74 47.10
CA HIS A 48 -6.06 -36.82 46.25
C HIS A 48 -6.14 -35.96 44.96
N TYR A 49 -7.33 -35.70 44.43
CA TYR A 49 -7.50 -35.06 43.12
C TYR A 49 -7.43 -33.52 43.16
N TYR A 50 -7.69 -32.91 44.32
CA TYR A 50 -7.72 -31.45 44.50
C TYR A 50 -6.37 -30.76 44.26
N LEU A 51 -5.27 -31.34 44.77
CA LEU A 51 -3.93 -30.81 44.56
C LEU A 51 -3.51 -30.83 43.08
N HIS A 52 -3.92 -31.86 42.34
CA HIS A 52 -3.62 -31.98 40.92
C HIS A 52 -4.34 -30.94 40.07
N ILE A 53 -5.62 -30.66 40.34
CA ILE A 53 -6.36 -29.66 39.58
C ILE A 53 -5.87 -28.23 39.92
N LEU A 54 -5.57 -27.95 41.19
CA LEU A 54 -4.98 -26.67 41.59
C LEU A 54 -3.66 -26.41 40.85
N PHE A 55 -2.78 -27.41 40.77
CA PHE A 55 -1.53 -27.30 40.01
C PHE A 55 -1.79 -27.07 38.51
N LEU A 56 -2.74 -27.79 37.93
CA LEU A 56 -3.14 -27.61 36.53
C LEU A 56 -3.66 -26.20 36.26
N LEU A 57 -4.43 -25.62 37.18
CA LEU A 57 -4.96 -24.26 37.08
C LEU A 57 -3.85 -23.20 37.11
N LEU A 58 -2.88 -23.35 38.03
CA LEU A 58 -1.70 -22.47 38.09
C LEU A 58 -0.85 -22.59 36.82
N PHE A 59 -0.69 -23.80 36.30
CA PHE A 59 0.02 -24.04 35.05
C PHE A 59 -0.70 -23.38 33.86
N LEU A 60 -2.01 -23.60 33.69
CA LEU A 60 -2.79 -23.01 32.60
C LEU A 60 -2.86 -21.48 32.68
N THR A 61 -2.95 -20.90 33.89
CA THR A 61 -2.93 -19.43 34.06
C THR A 61 -1.58 -18.83 33.70
N SER A 62 -0.47 -19.46 34.10
CA SER A 62 0.87 -19.00 33.68
C SER A 62 1.08 -19.09 32.17
N LEU A 63 0.64 -20.19 31.54
CA LEU A 63 0.62 -20.34 30.09
C LEU A 63 -0.24 -19.27 29.41
N ALA A 64 -1.43 -18.97 29.94
CA ALA A 64 -2.32 -17.95 29.39
C ALA A 64 -1.70 -16.54 29.46
N ILE A 65 -0.97 -16.23 30.52
CA ILE A 65 -0.21 -14.97 30.65
C ILE A 65 0.87 -14.90 29.57
N VAL A 66 1.71 -15.94 29.45
CA VAL A 66 2.78 -15.99 28.43
C VAL A 66 2.21 -15.88 27.02
N ALA A 67 1.15 -16.65 26.71
CA ALA A 67 0.47 -16.60 25.42
C ALA A 67 -0.10 -15.21 25.12
N SER A 68 -0.73 -14.56 26.11
CA SER A 68 -1.27 -13.20 25.96
C SER A 68 -0.16 -12.18 25.66
N SER A 69 1.00 -12.30 26.33
CA SER A 69 2.16 -11.45 26.04
C SER A 69 2.73 -11.68 24.63
N LEU A 70 2.78 -12.94 24.17
CA LEU A 70 3.19 -13.29 22.81
C LEU A 70 2.24 -12.68 21.76
N VAL A 71 0.93 -12.77 21.97
CA VAL A 71 -0.06 -12.14 21.08
C VAL A 71 0.14 -10.61 21.04
N LEU A 72 0.33 -9.95 22.18
CA LEU A 72 0.53 -8.50 22.22
C LEU A 72 1.79 -8.07 21.45
N ASN A 73 2.88 -8.83 21.60
CA ASN A 73 4.12 -8.55 20.87
C ASN A 73 3.96 -8.76 19.35
N THR A 74 3.32 -9.86 18.96
CA THR A 74 3.09 -10.20 17.55
C THR A 74 2.08 -9.28 16.88
N SER A 75 1.08 -8.78 17.60
CA SER A 75 0.11 -7.81 17.08
C SER A 75 0.77 -6.45 16.81
N ASN A 76 1.62 -5.95 17.72
CA ASN A 76 2.41 -4.73 17.50
C ASN A 76 3.38 -4.88 16.32
N ARG A 77 4.06 -6.03 16.23
CA ARG A 77 4.94 -6.33 15.08
C ARG A 77 4.16 -6.32 13.77
N THR A 78 2.99 -6.94 13.74
CA THR A 78 2.12 -6.99 12.55
C THR A 78 1.62 -5.60 12.19
N LEU A 79 1.18 -4.79 13.15
CA LEU A 79 0.76 -3.40 12.91
C LEU A 79 1.86 -2.59 12.20
N ARG A 80 3.11 -2.63 12.72
CA ARG A 80 4.24 -1.91 12.10
C ARG A 80 4.53 -2.39 10.68
N ARG A 81 4.39 -3.69 10.41
CA ARG A 81 4.60 -4.26 9.06
C ARG A 81 3.48 -3.85 8.11
N THR A 82 2.23 -3.87 8.56
CA THR A 82 1.08 -3.41 7.77
C THR A 82 1.17 -1.92 7.46
N GLU A 83 1.66 -1.10 8.39
CA GLU A 83 1.86 0.34 8.15
C GLU A 83 2.90 0.60 7.05
N LYS A 84 4.03 -0.14 7.06
CA LYS A 84 5.03 -0.06 5.99
C LYS A 84 4.47 -0.50 4.63
N LEU A 85 3.70 -1.58 4.61
CA LEU A 85 3.04 -2.03 3.38
C LEU A 85 2.03 -0.98 2.88
N LYS A 86 1.26 -0.37 3.79
CA LYS A 86 0.33 0.73 3.47
C LYS A 86 1.07 1.90 2.84
N GLU A 87 2.17 2.36 3.44
CA GLU A 87 3.00 3.45 2.90
C GLU A 87 3.54 3.12 1.51
N ALA A 88 4.02 1.89 1.29
CA ALA A 88 4.50 1.46 -0.03
C ALA A 88 3.39 1.46 -1.09
N VAL A 89 2.21 0.92 -0.75
CA VAL A 89 1.05 0.87 -1.67
C VAL A 89 0.52 2.27 -1.98
N LEU A 90 0.41 3.14 -0.97
CA LEU A 90 0.00 4.54 -1.18
C LEU A 90 1.06 5.32 -1.97
N GLY A 91 2.35 5.02 -1.75
CA GLY A 91 3.47 5.60 -2.48
C GLY A 91 3.38 5.40 -4.00
N ILE A 92 2.92 4.23 -4.46
CA ILE A 92 2.66 3.98 -5.89
C ILE A 92 1.74 5.05 -6.48
N GLY A 93 0.63 5.32 -5.79
CA GLY A 93 -0.37 6.28 -6.25
C GLY A 93 0.12 7.73 -6.14
N GLU A 94 0.84 8.07 -5.08
CA GLU A 94 1.40 9.42 -4.87
C GLU A 94 2.49 9.76 -5.90
N ASP A 95 3.39 8.82 -6.22
CA ASP A 95 4.41 8.98 -7.25
C ASP A 95 3.79 9.14 -8.65
N ALA A 96 2.76 8.34 -8.95
CA ALA A 96 2.02 8.46 -10.20
C ALA A 96 1.31 9.82 -10.31
N LEU A 97 0.67 10.29 -9.23
CA LEU A 97 0.03 11.61 -9.17
C LEU A 97 1.05 12.74 -9.32
N GLY A 98 2.22 12.62 -8.71
CA GLY A 98 3.30 13.59 -8.83
C GLY A 98 3.79 13.71 -10.28
N THR A 99 3.99 12.56 -10.93
CA THR A 99 4.42 12.48 -12.34
C THR A 99 3.37 13.05 -13.30
N ILE A 100 2.10 12.65 -13.15
CA ILE A 100 0.98 13.23 -13.91
C ILE A 100 0.88 14.75 -13.67
N GLY A 101 1.12 15.21 -12.44
CA GLY A 101 1.12 16.62 -12.09
C GLY A 101 2.19 17.43 -12.82
N ARG A 102 3.42 16.89 -12.92
CA ARG A 102 4.51 17.51 -13.70
C ARG A 102 4.15 17.59 -15.17
N VAL A 103 3.73 16.48 -15.78
CA VAL A 103 3.29 16.43 -17.19
C VAL A 103 2.20 17.46 -17.44
N MET A 104 1.13 17.47 -16.64
CA MET A 104 0.03 18.44 -16.80
C MET A 104 0.48 19.90 -16.69
N LYS A 105 1.40 20.21 -15.76
CA LYS A 105 1.92 21.57 -15.58
C LYS A 105 2.69 22.02 -16.83
N THR A 106 3.58 21.19 -17.33
CA THR A 106 4.38 21.50 -18.51
C THR A 106 3.54 21.55 -19.77
N THR A 107 2.59 20.63 -19.95
CA THR A 107 1.65 20.65 -21.09
C THR A 107 0.80 21.93 -21.13
N LYS A 108 0.38 22.46 -19.98
CA LYS A 108 -0.30 23.77 -19.91
C LYS A 108 0.60 24.93 -20.31
N GLN A 109 1.87 24.87 -19.93
CA GLN A 109 2.86 25.88 -20.32
C GLN A 109 3.05 25.90 -21.84
N MET A 110 3.18 24.74 -22.47
CA MET A 110 3.23 24.62 -23.94
C MET A 110 1.98 25.21 -24.60
N GLN A 111 0.78 24.91 -24.07
CA GLN A 111 -0.47 25.46 -24.60
C GLN A 111 -0.48 26.98 -24.59
N TYR A 112 -0.04 27.59 -23.49
CA TYR A 112 0.01 29.05 -23.36
C TYR A 112 0.95 29.68 -24.40
N ILE A 113 2.12 29.06 -24.61
CA ILE A 113 3.16 29.56 -25.53
C ILE A 113 2.77 29.35 -27.00
N LEU A 114 2.12 28.23 -27.34
CA LEU A 114 1.75 27.87 -28.72
C LEU A 114 0.41 28.45 -29.18
N LEU A 115 -0.44 28.92 -28.26
CA LEU A 115 -1.79 29.44 -28.57
C LEU A 115 -1.84 30.42 -29.75
N PRO A 116 -0.97 31.44 -29.86
CA PRO A 116 -1.03 32.39 -30.97
C PRO A 116 -0.47 31.85 -32.30
N TYR A 117 0.20 30.69 -32.31
CA TYR A 117 0.90 30.16 -33.49
C TYR A 117 0.28 28.88 -34.04
N ASN A 118 -0.24 28.00 -33.18
CA ASN A 118 -0.79 26.72 -33.59
C ASN A 118 -1.98 26.28 -32.71
N PRO A 119 -3.20 26.75 -33.04
CA PRO A 119 -4.39 26.43 -32.24
C PRO A 119 -4.78 24.94 -32.30
N GLN A 120 -4.40 24.22 -33.37
CA GLN A 120 -4.68 22.79 -33.52
C GLN A 120 -3.89 21.93 -32.52
N ILE A 121 -2.60 22.24 -32.33
CA ILE A 121 -1.78 21.59 -31.30
C ILE A 121 -2.35 21.88 -29.91
N CYS A 122 -2.76 23.13 -29.64
CA CYS A 122 -3.36 23.50 -28.36
C CYS A 122 -4.65 22.72 -28.06
N ALA A 123 -5.49 22.47 -29.06
CA ALA A 123 -6.69 21.63 -28.90
C ALA A 123 -6.33 20.19 -28.48
N THR A 124 -5.30 19.62 -29.09
CA THR A 124 -4.80 18.27 -28.77
C THR A 124 -4.22 18.20 -27.35
N LEU A 125 -3.37 19.17 -26.98
CA LEU A 125 -2.79 19.25 -25.63
C LEU A 125 -3.86 19.46 -24.56
N SER A 126 -4.93 20.19 -24.87
CA SER A 126 -6.08 20.39 -23.98
C SER A 126 -6.81 19.07 -23.70
N SER A 127 -7.08 18.27 -24.74
CA SER A 127 -7.67 16.93 -24.60
C SER A 127 -6.80 16.03 -23.71
N ILE A 128 -5.48 15.97 -23.97
CA ILE A 128 -4.54 15.18 -23.16
C ILE A 128 -4.56 15.64 -21.70
N THR A 129 -4.57 16.95 -21.46
CA THR A 129 -4.63 17.50 -20.09
C THR A 129 -5.94 17.13 -19.39
N GLN A 130 -7.06 17.07 -20.12
CA GLN A 130 -8.36 16.67 -19.59
C GLN A 130 -8.38 15.18 -19.23
N ASP A 131 -7.80 14.31 -20.06
CA ASP A 131 -7.69 12.88 -19.80
C ASP A 131 -6.78 12.59 -18.61
N LEU A 132 -5.59 13.23 -18.55
CA LEU A 132 -4.70 13.16 -17.38
C LEU A 132 -5.39 13.64 -16.10
N ARG A 133 -6.20 14.71 -16.19
CA ARG A 133 -6.99 15.20 -15.05
C ARG A 133 -8.06 14.19 -14.65
N ARG A 134 -8.69 13.49 -15.59
CA ARG A 134 -9.69 12.45 -15.28
C ARG A 134 -9.02 11.27 -14.56
N ASN A 135 -7.89 10.80 -15.08
CA ASN A 135 -7.13 9.69 -14.52
C ASN A 135 -6.56 10.03 -13.13
N SER A 136 -6.01 11.23 -12.94
CA SER A 136 -5.53 11.65 -11.61
C SER A 136 -6.64 11.71 -10.56
N ARG A 137 -7.87 12.08 -10.92
CA ARG A 137 -9.02 12.00 -10.00
C ARG A 137 -9.39 10.56 -9.63
N VAL A 138 -9.20 9.59 -10.53
CA VAL A 138 -9.42 8.16 -10.22
C VAL A 138 -8.35 7.68 -9.24
N ILE A 139 -7.08 7.95 -9.54
CA ILE A 139 -5.94 7.56 -8.69
C ILE A 139 -6.04 8.22 -7.32
N ARG A 140 -6.35 9.52 -7.24
CA ARG A 140 -6.52 10.23 -5.96
C ARG A 140 -7.64 9.63 -5.12
N ARG A 141 -8.79 9.32 -5.73
CA ARG A 141 -9.89 8.64 -5.01
C ARG A 141 -9.47 7.27 -4.49
N PHE A 142 -8.70 6.51 -5.28
CA PHE A 142 -8.14 5.24 -4.84
C PHE A 142 -7.17 5.41 -3.66
N VAL A 143 -6.23 6.37 -3.72
CA VAL A 143 -5.28 6.67 -2.64
C VAL A 143 -6.02 7.09 -1.36
N ASP A 144 -6.97 8.03 -1.46
CA ASP A 144 -7.71 8.54 -0.30
C ASP A 144 -8.61 7.45 0.32
N SER A 145 -9.33 6.69 -0.51
CA SER A 145 -10.19 5.59 -0.06
C SER A 145 -9.38 4.47 0.58
N SER A 146 -8.27 4.08 -0.04
CA SER A 146 -7.37 3.04 0.49
C SER A 146 -6.76 3.48 1.81
N ARG A 147 -6.27 4.72 1.90
CA ARG A 147 -5.70 5.30 3.14
C ARG A 147 -6.70 5.23 4.29
N GLN A 148 -7.95 5.63 4.05
CA GLN A 148 -9.01 5.55 5.06
C GLN A 148 -9.35 4.11 5.43
N ALA A 149 -9.47 3.21 4.45
CA ALA A 149 -9.76 1.80 4.68
C ALA A 149 -8.67 1.11 5.51
N PHE A 150 -7.40 1.30 5.14
CA PHE A 150 -6.26 0.78 5.90
C PHE A 150 -6.23 1.33 7.32
N ASN A 151 -6.29 2.66 7.50
CA ASN A 151 -6.25 3.27 8.83
C ASN A 151 -7.38 2.75 9.72
N LYS A 152 -8.60 2.65 9.19
CA LYS A 152 -9.75 2.16 9.96
C LYS A 152 -9.57 0.69 10.33
N ALA A 153 -9.23 -0.16 9.37
CA ALA A 153 -9.09 -1.61 9.60
C ALA A 153 -7.95 -1.95 10.56
N THR A 154 -6.74 -1.40 10.35
CA THR A 154 -5.56 -1.71 11.17
C THR A 154 -5.71 -1.20 12.59
N HIS A 155 -6.22 0.03 12.76
CA HIS A 155 -6.42 0.64 14.07
C HIS A 155 -7.52 -0.08 14.86
N THR A 156 -8.67 -0.37 14.23
CA THR A 156 -9.76 -1.12 14.89
C THR A 156 -9.30 -2.49 15.35
N LEU A 157 -8.56 -3.22 14.51
CA LEU A 157 -8.05 -4.54 14.87
C LEU A 157 -7.04 -4.49 16.03
N TYR A 158 -6.09 -3.55 15.98
CA TYR A 158 -5.07 -3.43 17.02
C TYR A 158 -5.70 -3.07 18.36
N ILE A 159 -6.65 -2.13 18.38
CA ILE A 159 -7.41 -1.79 19.59
C ILE A 159 -8.17 -3.01 20.12
N ALA A 160 -8.84 -3.76 19.25
CA ALA A 160 -9.58 -4.95 19.66
C ALA A 160 -8.67 -5.98 20.37
N HIS A 161 -7.49 -6.25 19.82
CA HIS A 161 -6.49 -7.11 20.47
C HIS A 161 -6.06 -6.58 21.83
N VAL A 162 -5.68 -5.31 21.92
CA VAL A 162 -5.21 -4.70 23.17
C VAL A 162 -6.29 -4.76 24.25
N VAL A 163 -7.55 -4.43 23.91
CA VAL A 163 -8.67 -4.46 24.85
C VAL A 163 -8.93 -5.89 25.34
N VAL A 164 -9.07 -6.87 24.44
CA VAL A 164 -9.36 -8.26 24.82
C VAL A 164 -8.22 -8.84 25.69
N LEU A 165 -6.96 -8.60 25.33
CA LEU A 165 -5.82 -9.07 26.10
C LEU A 165 -5.71 -8.40 27.47
N SER A 166 -6.03 -7.11 27.56
CA SER A 166 -6.00 -6.37 28.83
C SER A 166 -7.07 -6.90 29.79
N VAL A 167 -8.31 -7.11 29.30
CA VAL A 167 -9.39 -7.70 30.10
C VAL A 167 -9.05 -9.14 30.48
N ASN A 168 -8.42 -9.90 29.58
CA ASN A 168 -7.95 -11.26 29.88
C ASN A 168 -6.94 -11.27 31.04
N PHE A 169 -5.94 -10.38 31.00
CA PHE A 169 -4.93 -10.29 32.06
C PHE A 169 -5.55 -9.92 33.42
N VAL A 170 -6.44 -8.93 33.46
CA VAL A 170 -7.16 -8.55 34.68
C VAL A 170 -8.00 -9.72 35.21
N THR A 171 -8.68 -10.45 34.33
CA THR A 171 -9.48 -11.61 34.71
C THR A 171 -8.63 -12.75 35.25
N LEU A 172 -7.45 -13.01 34.67
CA LEU A 172 -6.49 -13.99 35.17
C LEU A 172 -5.99 -13.63 36.57
N VAL A 173 -5.62 -12.37 36.81
CA VAL A 173 -5.18 -11.90 38.15
C VAL A 173 -6.33 -11.99 39.16
N ALA A 174 -7.52 -11.52 38.82
CA ALA A 174 -8.70 -11.64 39.66
C ALA A 174 -9.00 -13.11 40.00
N SER A 175 -8.82 -14.01 39.03
CA SER A 175 -9.02 -15.45 39.22
C SER A 175 -8.09 -16.06 40.27
N LEU A 176 -6.82 -15.66 40.28
CA LEU A 176 -5.85 -16.08 41.30
C LEU A 176 -6.22 -15.55 42.69
N VAL A 177 -6.66 -14.29 42.78
CA VAL A 177 -7.10 -13.68 44.04
C VAL A 177 -8.33 -14.41 44.60
N PHE A 178 -9.35 -14.63 43.78
CA PHE A 178 -10.56 -15.33 44.23
C PHE A 178 -10.31 -16.80 44.59
N LEU A 179 -9.35 -17.47 43.93
CA LEU A 179 -8.88 -18.80 44.30
C LEU A 179 -8.30 -18.82 45.72
N LEU A 180 -7.50 -17.80 46.08
CA LEU A 180 -6.93 -17.66 47.42
C LEU A 180 -7.99 -17.32 48.48
N LEU A 181 -8.98 -16.49 48.13
CA LEU A 181 -10.06 -16.09 49.04
C LEU A 181 -11.16 -17.15 49.20
N GLN A 182 -11.17 -18.21 48.39
CA GLN A 182 -12.19 -19.28 48.38
C GLN A 182 -13.64 -18.77 48.31
N TRP A 183 -13.86 -17.63 47.64
CA TRP A 183 -15.16 -16.96 47.62
C TRP A 183 -16.09 -17.55 46.54
N ARG A 184 -17.09 -18.32 46.99
CA ARG A 184 -18.01 -19.09 46.12
C ARG A 184 -18.70 -18.31 44.99
N PRO A 185 -19.36 -17.15 45.21
CA PRO A 185 -19.99 -16.41 44.12
C PRO A 185 -18.99 -15.80 43.13
N GLY A 186 -17.76 -15.50 43.58
CA GLY A 186 -16.68 -15.01 42.73
C GLY A 186 -16.31 -16.02 41.64
N PHE A 187 -16.25 -17.32 41.96
CA PHE A 187 -15.92 -18.37 40.99
C PHE A 187 -16.91 -18.42 39.81
N ILE A 188 -18.21 -18.27 40.09
CA ILE A 188 -19.25 -18.28 39.04
C ILE A 188 -19.07 -17.08 38.10
N MET A 189 -18.80 -15.90 38.64
CA MET A 189 -18.54 -14.69 37.85
C MET A 189 -17.30 -14.83 36.96
N ILE A 190 -16.22 -15.40 37.48
CA ILE A 190 -14.97 -15.64 36.74
C ILE A 190 -15.18 -16.63 35.59
N ILE A 191 -15.90 -17.74 35.83
CA ILE A 191 -16.21 -18.73 34.80
C ILE A 191 -16.96 -18.07 33.64
N PHE A 192 -17.95 -17.24 33.95
CA PHE A 192 -18.70 -16.50 32.94
C PHE A 192 -17.82 -15.52 32.15
N CYS A 193 -16.97 -14.75 32.84
CA CYS A 193 -16.01 -13.84 32.20
C CYS A 193 -15.03 -14.57 31.28
N PHE A 194 -14.41 -15.66 31.75
CA PHE A 194 -13.48 -16.45 30.92
C PHE A 194 -14.16 -17.05 29.71
N TRP A 195 -15.42 -17.45 29.84
CA TRP A 195 -16.15 -18.02 28.74
C TRP A 195 -16.48 -16.97 27.65
N ILE A 196 -16.88 -15.74 28.03
CA ILE A 196 -17.01 -14.61 27.09
C ILE A 196 -15.66 -14.29 26.43
N LEU A 197 -14.59 -14.18 27.22
CA LEU A 197 -13.25 -13.89 26.71
C LEU A 197 -12.77 -14.97 25.73
N THR A 198 -13.04 -16.24 26.01
CA THR A 198 -12.71 -17.36 25.12
C THR A 198 -13.42 -17.21 23.78
N SER A 199 -14.70 -16.84 23.78
CA SER A 199 -15.42 -16.53 22.54
C SER A 199 -14.80 -15.37 21.76
N LEU A 200 -14.42 -14.29 22.44
CA LEU A 200 -13.80 -13.13 21.79
C LEU A 200 -12.43 -13.49 21.21
N CYS A 201 -11.64 -14.33 21.88
CA CYS A 201 -10.37 -14.83 21.37
C CYS A 201 -10.56 -15.68 20.10
N TRP A 202 -11.57 -16.56 20.06
CA TRP A 202 -11.90 -17.33 18.84
C TRP A 202 -12.38 -16.45 17.69
N PHE A 203 -13.17 -15.41 17.98
CA PHE A 203 -13.60 -14.44 16.99
C PHE A 203 -12.40 -13.68 16.37
N LEU A 204 -11.50 -13.18 17.21
CA LEU A 204 -10.27 -12.51 16.74
C LEU A 204 -9.37 -13.46 15.96
N THR A 205 -9.24 -14.71 16.40
CA THR A 205 -8.50 -15.77 15.67
C THR A 205 -9.06 -15.97 14.26
N GLY A 206 -10.40 -15.94 14.10
CA GLY A 206 -11.04 -15.99 12.79
C GLY A 206 -10.68 -14.79 11.91
N PHE A 207 -10.59 -13.60 12.49
CA PHE A 207 -10.20 -12.38 11.78
C PHE A 207 -8.72 -12.42 11.36
N ASP A 208 -7.83 -12.86 12.25
CA ASP A 208 -6.41 -12.99 11.92
C ASP A 208 -6.16 -14.03 10.83
N PHE A 209 -6.98 -15.10 10.80
CA PHE A 209 -6.96 -16.06 9.69
C PHE A 209 -7.38 -15.41 8.36
N PHE A 210 -8.40 -14.55 8.37
CA PHE A 210 -8.78 -13.78 7.19
C PHE A 210 -7.62 -12.90 6.71
N LEU A 211 -6.94 -12.18 7.62
CA LEU A 211 -5.78 -11.35 7.26
C LEU A 211 -4.61 -12.16 6.73
N TYR A 212 -4.35 -13.34 7.30
CA TYR A 212 -3.32 -14.25 6.83
C TYR A 212 -3.55 -14.63 5.36
N ASN A 213 -4.78 -15.04 5.01
CA ASN A 213 -5.13 -15.38 3.64
C ASN A 213 -5.11 -14.15 2.73
N PHE A 214 -5.71 -13.05 3.16
CA PHE A 214 -5.73 -11.80 2.40
C PHE A 214 -4.33 -11.28 2.08
N ALA A 215 -3.40 -11.32 3.04
CA ALA A 215 -2.02 -10.93 2.81
C ALA A 215 -1.32 -11.88 1.80
N GLY A 216 -1.62 -13.17 1.86
CA GLY A 216 -1.14 -14.15 0.88
C GLY A 216 -1.67 -13.86 -0.53
N ASP A 217 -2.97 -13.68 -0.67
CA ASP A 217 -3.63 -13.40 -1.95
C ASP A 217 -3.18 -12.06 -2.55
N ALA A 218 -3.05 -11.02 -1.72
CA ALA A 218 -2.54 -9.72 -2.15
C ALA A 218 -1.09 -9.81 -2.65
N CYS A 219 -0.22 -10.54 -1.93
CA CYS A 219 1.16 -10.73 -2.35
C CYS A 219 1.28 -11.58 -3.61
N PHE A 220 0.47 -12.62 -3.75
CA PHE A 220 0.40 -13.38 -4.99
C PHE A 220 -0.06 -12.51 -6.16
N ALA A 221 -1.02 -11.61 -5.95
CA ALA A 221 -1.45 -10.66 -6.98
C ALA A 221 -0.34 -9.66 -7.37
N PHE A 222 0.50 -9.23 -6.41
CA PHE A 222 1.66 -8.39 -6.70
C PHE A 222 2.76 -9.15 -7.46
N GLU A 223 3.06 -10.40 -7.08
CA GLU A 223 3.99 -11.28 -7.81
C GLU A 223 3.50 -11.57 -9.24
N ASP A 224 2.21 -11.84 -9.42
CA ASP A 224 1.59 -12.06 -10.73
C ASP A 224 1.64 -10.79 -11.59
N PHE A 225 1.42 -9.61 -10.99
CA PHE A 225 1.56 -8.34 -11.69
C PHE A 225 3.01 -8.05 -12.11
N GLU A 226 3.99 -8.37 -11.26
CA GLU A 226 5.42 -8.20 -11.58
C GLU A 226 5.82 -9.01 -12.82
N GLN A 227 5.34 -10.25 -12.91
CA GLN A 227 5.61 -11.16 -14.03
C GLN A 227 4.79 -10.81 -15.28
N ASN A 228 3.50 -10.49 -15.11
CA ASN A 228 2.55 -10.27 -16.19
C ASN A 228 1.69 -9.01 -15.96
N PRO A 229 2.22 -7.80 -16.18
CA PRO A 229 1.51 -6.55 -15.85
C PRO A 229 0.24 -6.32 -16.69
N LEU A 230 0.13 -6.91 -17.90
CA LEU A 230 -1.03 -6.74 -18.79
C LEU A 230 -2.11 -7.82 -18.62
N ASN A 231 -1.73 -9.03 -18.19
CA ASN A 231 -2.65 -10.18 -18.09
C ASN A 231 -3.04 -10.51 -16.64
N SER A 232 -2.57 -9.72 -15.68
CA SER A 232 -2.88 -9.89 -14.25
C SER A 232 -4.18 -9.20 -13.86
N SER A 233 -4.78 -9.67 -12.76
CA SER A 233 -5.97 -9.07 -12.16
C SER A 233 -5.73 -7.60 -11.79
N LEU A 234 -4.52 -7.27 -11.32
CA LEU A 234 -4.11 -5.92 -10.94
C LEU A 234 -3.85 -5.03 -12.17
N GLY A 235 -3.38 -5.60 -13.28
CA GLY A 235 -3.16 -4.92 -14.55
C GLY A 235 -4.41 -4.25 -15.11
N SER A 236 -5.57 -4.87 -14.94
CA SER A 236 -6.87 -4.32 -15.36
C SER A 236 -7.35 -3.12 -14.51
N MET A 237 -6.83 -2.99 -13.29
CA MET A 237 -7.19 -1.90 -12.35
C MET A 237 -6.24 -0.71 -12.42
N LEU A 238 -4.97 -0.93 -12.81
CA LEU A 238 -3.97 0.12 -12.94
C LEU A 238 -4.05 0.76 -14.33
N PRO A 239 -3.91 2.10 -14.45
CA PRO A 239 -3.97 2.80 -15.73
C PRO A 239 -2.66 2.62 -16.51
N CYS A 240 -2.31 1.38 -16.82
CA CYS A 240 -1.15 1.03 -17.61
C CYS A 240 -1.60 0.81 -19.06
N ILE A 241 -1.01 1.57 -19.98
CA ILE A 241 -1.32 1.48 -21.41
C ILE A 241 -0.62 0.24 -21.97
N ASN A 242 -1.23 -0.41 -22.97
CA ASN A 242 -0.60 -1.52 -23.66
C ASN A 242 0.79 -1.12 -24.18
N GLU A 243 1.80 -1.90 -23.78
CA GLU A 243 3.21 -1.63 -24.08
C GLU A 243 3.44 -1.43 -25.58
N SER A 244 2.82 -2.24 -26.43
CA SER A 244 2.92 -2.14 -27.90
C SER A 244 2.32 -0.87 -28.50
N PHE A 245 1.29 -0.30 -27.88
CA PHE A 245 0.69 0.95 -28.32
C PHE A 245 1.54 2.14 -27.85
N SER A 246 2.03 2.08 -26.61
CA SER A 246 2.93 3.09 -26.05
C SER A 246 4.25 3.18 -26.80
N GLU A 247 4.85 2.05 -27.20
CA GLU A 247 6.10 2.05 -27.97
C GLU A 247 5.95 2.68 -29.34
N LYS A 248 4.85 2.40 -30.06
CA LYS A 248 4.57 3.04 -31.35
C LYS A 248 4.40 4.54 -31.20
N LEU A 249 3.61 4.98 -30.21
CA LEU A 249 3.37 6.40 -29.96
C LEU A 249 4.66 7.14 -29.60
N LEU A 250 5.49 6.56 -28.73
CA LEU A 250 6.77 7.14 -28.35
C LEU A 250 7.77 7.18 -29.51
N ALA A 251 7.82 6.12 -30.33
CA ALA A 251 8.65 6.09 -31.53
C ALA A 251 8.22 7.17 -32.54
N GLU A 252 6.92 7.43 -32.68
CA GLU A 252 6.39 8.47 -33.56
C GLU A 252 6.69 9.89 -33.05
N ILE A 253 6.64 10.10 -31.74
CA ILE A 253 7.10 11.35 -31.11
C ILE A 253 8.61 11.53 -31.35
N GLY A 254 9.41 10.49 -31.10
CA GLY A 254 10.86 10.50 -31.32
C GLY A 254 11.23 10.78 -32.77
N TYR A 255 10.55 10.13 -33.72
CA TYR A 255 10.70 10.36 -35.16
C TYR A 255 10.44 11.83 -35.54
N THR A 256 9.34 12.40 -35.02
CA THR A 256 8.93 13.77 -35.32
C THR A 256 9.93 14.78 -34.80
N ILE A 257 10.43 14.60 -33.57
CA ILE A 257 11.43 15.49 -32.97
C ILE A 257 12.78 15.35 -33.69
N HIS A 258 13.21 14.12 -33.97
CA HIS A 258 14.44 13.83 -34.71
C HIS A 258 14.44 14.54 -36.07
N ASN A 259 13.39 14.36 -36.87
CA ASN A 259 13.29 14.99 -38.18
C ASN A 259 13.27 16.52 -38.09
N PHE A 260 12.55 17.07 -37.10
CA PHE A 260 12.55 18.51 -36.87
C PHE A 260 13.96 19.04 -36.56
N ILE A 261 14.73 18.35 -35.72
CA ILE A 261 16.10 18.76 -35.37
C ILE A 261 17.04 18.61 -36.57
N VAL A 262 16.91 17.55 -37.36
CA VAL A 262 17.68 17.33 -38.60
C VAL A 262 17.41 18.47 -39.60
N GLU A 263 16.14 18.80 -39.83
CA GLU A 263 15.75 19.89 -40.72
C GLU A 263 16.28 21.24 -40.22
N LEU A 264 16.15 21.51 -38.91
CA LEU A 264 16.62 22.75 -38.30
C LEU A 264 18.16 22.88 -38.40
N ASN A 265 18.89 21.80 -38.16
CA ASN A 265 20.34 21.75 -38.34
C ASN A 265 20.74 22.02 -39.80
N SER A 266 19.99 21.49 -40.76
CA SER A 266 20.23 21.75 -42.19
C SER A 266 20.06 23.24 -42.54
N ASN A 267 18.99 23.89 -42.05
CA ASN A 267 18.74 25.31 -42.28
C ASN A 267 19.75 26.22 -41.57
N MET A 268 20.16 25.87 -40.33
CA MET A 268 21.21 26.59 -39.61
C MET A 268 22.56 26.51 -40.33
N SER A 269 22.89 25.39 -40.95
CA SER A 269 24.12 25.27 -41.75
C SER A 269 24.16 26.25 -42.94
N VAL A 270 23.00 26.48 -43.58
CA VAL A 270 22.86 27.49 -44.64
C VAL A 270 23.06 28.90 -44.07
N LEU A 271 22.48 29.19 -42.91
CA LEU A 271 22.62 30.49 -42.24
C LEU A 271 24.08 30.78 -41.88
N TYR A 272 24.79 29.82 -41.28
CA TYR A 272 26.21 29.98 -40.95
C TYR A 272 27.08 30.18 -42.20
N ARG A 273 26.75 29.53 -43.32
CA ARG A 273 27.42 29.72 -44.60
C ARG A 273 27.19 31.14 -45.15
N LEU A 274 25.98 31.67 -45.03
CA LEU A 274 25.67 33.06 -45.41
C LEU A 274 26.41 34.09 -44.55
N LEU A 275 26.61 33.79 -43.27
CA LEU A 275 27.34 34.66 -42.33
C LEU A 275 28.88 34.54 -42.46
N GLY A 276 29.38 33.72 -43.38
CA GLY A 276 30.83 33.59 -43.64
C GLY A 276 31.59 32.82 -42.55
N VAL A 277 30.91 32.15 -41.62
CA VAL A 277 31.53 31.45 -40.46
C VAL A 277 32.22 30.13 -40.85
N GLY A 278 32.26 29.78 -42.14
CA GLY A 278 32.57 28.41 -42.59
C GLY A 278 33.79 28.20 -43.50
N LYS A 279 34.69 29.16 -43.71
CA LYS A 279 35.78 28.97 -44.71
C LYS A 279 37.15 28.57 -44.18
N GLU A 280 37.44 28.68 -42.88
CA GLU A 280 38.82 28.44 -42.39
C GLU A 280 38.97 27.26 -41.41
N ASN A 281 37.88 26.72 -40.85
CA ASN A 281 37.95 25.71 -39.77
C ASN A 281 37.08 24.47 -40.00
N GLU A 282 36.89 24.03 -41.25
CA GLU A 282 36.15 22.79 -41.54
C GLU A 282 36.80 21.52 -40.92
N GLY A 283 38.04 21.61 -40.43
CA GLY A 283 38.78 20.49 -39.84
C GLY A 283 38.81 20.39 -38.31
N ILE A 284 38.39 21.42 -37.54
CA ILE A 284 38.67 21.46 -36.07
C ILE A 284 37.40 21.62 -35.21
N MET A 285 36.32 22.20 -35.73
CA MET A 285 35.04 22.31 -35.03
C MET A 285 33.92 22.12 -36.05
N GLY A 286 33.38 20.91 -36.13
CA GLY A 286 32.19 20.66 -36.94
C GLY A 286 31.11 21.67 -36.56
N VAL A 287 30.55 22.37 -37.54
CA VAL A 287 29.51 23.40 -37.41
C VAL A 287 28.63 23.12 -36.18
N ILE A 288 28.69 23.99 -35.16
CA ILE A 288 27.97 23.80 -33.89
C ILE A 288 26.51 23.40 -34.20
N LYS A 289 26.15 22.16 -33.85
CA LYS A 289 24.82 21.60 -34.15
C LYS A 289 23.91 21.71 -32.95
N ILE A 290 22.62 21.77 -33.24
CA ILE A 290 21.57 21.58 -32.26
C ILE A 290 21.58 20.11 -31.85
N CYS A 291 21.61 19.87 -30.55
CA CYS A 291 21.59 18.55 -29.93
C CYS A 291 20.32 17.81 -30.33
N ASP A 292 20.51 16.61 -30.88
CA ASP A 292 19.46 15.64 -31.12
C ASP A 292 19.57 14.51 -30.09
N PRO A 293 18.64 14.43 -29.11
CA PRO A 293 18.68 13.40 -28.10
C PRO A 293 18.07 12.07 -28.58
N PHE A 294 17.67 11.92 -29.85
CA PHE A 294 17.10 10.70 -30.39
C PHE A 294 18.07 9.98 -31.34
N SER A 295 18.10 8.65 -31.28
CA SER A 295 18.82 7.85 -32.27
C SER A 295 18.16 7.96 -33.65
N GLY A 296 18.93 7.78 -34.72
CA GLY A 296 18.36 7.63 -36.06
C GLY A 296 17.55 6.34 -36.24
N THR A 297 17.19 6.05 -37.50
CA THR A 297 16.49 4.83 -37.90
C THR A 297 17.17 3.56 -37.32
N PRO A 298 16.41 2.55 -36.87
CA PRO A 298 14.95 2.37 -37.00
C PRO A 298 14.11 2.71 -35.76
N ASN A 299 14.72 2.84 -34.57
CA ASN A 299 13.96 2.78 -33.30
C ASN A 299 13.73 4.14 -32.61
N TYR A 300 14.36 5.23 -33.08
CA TYR A 300 14.20 6.59 -32.51
C TYR A 300 14.25 6.63 -30.98
N SER A 301 15.20 5.89 -30.41
CA SER A 301 15.35 5.76 -28.96
C SER A 301 15.90 7.05 -28.36
N TYR A 302 15.35 7.45 -27.20
CA TYR A 302 15.78 8.63 -26.47
C TYR A 302 17.08 8.35 -25.70
N ILE A 303 18.17 8.98 -26.12
CA ILE A 303 19.52 8.83 -25.58
C ILE A 303 20.13 10.23 -25.40
N PRO A 304 19.81 10.94 -24.30
CA PRO A 304 20.27 12.32 -24.08
C PRO A 304 21.79 12.42 -23.92
N GLN A 305 22.46 11.30 -23.61
CA GLN A 305 23.91 11.20 -23.45
C GLN A 305 24.69 11.33 -24.76
N HIS A 306 24.03 11.18 -25.92
CA HIS A 306 24.68 11.38 -27.22
C HIS A 306 24.94 12.84 -27.57
N CYS A 307 24.34 13.78 -26.83
CA CYS A 307 24.57 15.18 -27.08
C CYS A 307 25.90 15.66 -26.49
N PRO A 308 26.82 16.20 -27.31
CA PRO A 308 28.05 16.82 -26.84
C PRO A 308 27.77 17.97 -25.87
N HIS A 309 28.68 18.22 -24.92
CA HIS A 309 28.55 19.32 -23.97
C HIS A 309 28.57 20.71 -24.61
N ASP A 310 29.16 20.83 -25.81
CA ASP A 310 29.25 22.03 -26.63
C ASP A 310 28.11 22.18 -27.66
N ALA A 311 27.17 21.22 -27.72
CA ALA A 311 26.02 21.29 -28.61
C ALA A 311 24.96 22.27 -28.09
N ILE A 312 24.25 22.93 -29.02
CA ILE A 312 23.18 23.86 -28.68
C ILE A 312 21.94 23.07 -28.27
N GLN A 313 21.42 23.30 -27.07
CA GLN A 313 20.12 22.74 -26.69
C GLN A 313 19.00 23.40 -27.50
N ILE A 314 17.93 22.65 -27.80
CA ILE A 314 16.84 23.18 -28.63
C ILE A 314 16.18 24.41 -28.00
N GLY A 315 16.08 24.50 -26.67
CA GLY A 315 15.58 25.69 -25.98
C GLY A 315 16.45 26.94 -26.15
N ASP A 316 17.74 26.76 -26.39
CA ASP A 316 18.73 27.84 -26.58
C ASP A 316 18.81 28.34 -28.04
N VAL A 317 18.10 27.69 -28.97
CA VAL A 317 18.03 28.12 -30.38
C VAL A 317 17.54 29.56 -30.47
N SER A 318 16.50 29.92 -29.70
CA SER A 318 15.99 31.28 -29.62
C SER A 318 17.06 32.31 -29.23
N ARG A 319 17.97 31.98 -28.29
CA ARG A 319 19.07 32.85 -27.88
C ARG A 319 20.07 33.11 -29.01
N VAL A 320 20.26 32.14 -29.91
CA VAL A 320 21.06 32.31 -31.13
C VAL A 320 20.34 33.22 -32.13
N LEU A 321 19.05 32.98 -32.36
CA LEU A 321 18.24 33.78 -33.28
C LEU A 321 18.11 35.25 -32.82
N ALA A 322 18.07 35.49 -31.51
CA ALA A 322 17.95 36.83 -30.92
C ALA A 322 19.03 37.81 -31.42
N ARG A 323 20.23 37.31 -31.75
CA ARG A 323 21.34 38.12 -32.28
C ARG A 323 21.06 38.67 -33.68
N PHE A 324 20.17 38.02 -34.42
CA PHE A 324 19.80 38.38 -35.79
C PHE A 324 18.41 39.05 -35.86
N THR A 325 17.72 39.20 -34.72
CA THR A 325 16.37 39.75 -34.63
C THR A 325 16.36 41.28 -34.64
N CYS A 326 15.59 41.84 -35.56
CA CYS A 326 15.24 43.26 -35.58
C CYS A 326 14.05 43.52 -34.67
N HIS A 327 14.25 44.25 -33.56
CA HIS A 327 13.19 44.66 -32.64
C HIS A 327 12.57 45.98 -33.10
N LYS A 328 11.29 46.21 -32.76
CA LYS A 328 10.46 47.35 -33.20
C LYS A 328 11.05 48.76 -33.03
N GLU A 329 12.07 48.94 -32.19
CA GLU A 329 12.72 50.24 -31.98
C GLU A 329 13.63 50.66 -33.15
N GLY A 330 14.03 49.74 -34.05
CA GLY A 330 14.85 50.04 -35.22
C GLY A 330 14.04 50.17 -36.50
N THR A 331 14.39 51.13 -37.36
CA THR A 331 13.90 51.12 -38.75
C THR A 331 14.47 49.90 -39.50
N THR A 332 13.75 49.34 -40.48
CA THR A 332 14.21 48.19 -41.28
C THR A 332 15.61 48.43 -41.91
N LYS A 333 15.98 49.69 -42.15
CA LYS A 333 17.29 50.09 -42.68
C LYS A 333 18.40 50.00 -41.62
N GLU A 334 18.15 50.43 -40.39
CA GLU A 334 19.12 50.34 -39.28
C GLU A 334 19.43 48.90 -38.93
N CYS A 335 18.39 48.06 -38.77
CA CYS A 335 18.58 46.63 -38.51
C CYS A 335 19.40 45.94 -39.60
N LYS A 336 19.14 46.26 -40.88
CA LYS A 336 19.87 45.68 -42.00
C LYS A 336 21.35 46.08 -41.99
N ASN A 337 21.66 47.31 -41.57
CA ASN A 337 23.04 47.79 -41.42
C ASN A 337 23.76 47.11 -40.24
N GLU A 338 23.03 46.71 -39.20
CA GLU A 338 23.55 45.93 -38.07
C GLU A 338 23.61 44.41 -38.33
N GLY A 339 23.28 43.96 -39.55
CA GLY A 339 23.24 42.53 -39.89
C GLY A 339 22.06 41.76 -39.29
N LYS A 340 21.05 42.47 -38.77
CA LYS A 340 19.79 41.91 -38.25
C LYS A 340 18.74 41.86 -39.35
N PHE A 341 18.29 40.66 -39.70
CA PHE A 341 17.34 40.43 -40.80
C PHE A 341 16.09 39.64 -40.37
N LEU A 342 16.07 39.07 -39.16
CA LEU A 342 14.95 38.28 -38.68
C LEU A 342 13.87 39.20 -38.08
N PRO A 343 12.62 39.15 -38.57
CA PRO A 343 11.53 39.92 -37.98
C PRO A 343 11.16 39.42 -36.58
N GLU A 344 10.73 40.32 -35.70
CA GLU A 344 10.30 40.01 -34.33
C GLU A 344 9.21 38.92 -34.28
N GLY A 345 8.23 38.94 -35.20
CA GLY A 345 7.18 37.93 -35.28
C GLY A 345 7.70 36.51 -35.53
N SER A 346 8.67 36.37 -36.45
CA SER A 346 9.32 35.10 -36.76
C SER A 346 10.19 34.62 -35.59
N TYR A 347 10.86 35.55 -34.90
CA TYR A 347 11.60 35.25 -33.68
C TYR A 347 10.68 34.73 -32.56
N ASN A 348 9.57 35.40 -32.29
CA ASN A 348 8.62 34.99 -31.24
C ASN A 348 8.00 33.61 -31.54
N MET A 349 7.69 33.34 -32.82
CA MET A 349 7.23 32.02 -33.26
C MET A 349 8.32 30.95 -33.07
N ALA A 350 9.55 31.21 -33.49
CA ALA A 350 10.67 30.29 -33.32
C ALA A 350 10.97 30.01 -31.83
N HIS A 351 10.93 31.05 -30.99
CA HIS A 351 11.05 30.93 -29.54
C HIS A 351 9.94 30.06 -28.95
N ALA A 352 8.69 30.24 -29.40
CA ALA A 352 7.57 29.43 -28.94
C ALA A 352 7.73 27.94 -29.26
N TYR A 353 8.10 27.60 -30.49
CA TYR A 353 8.36 26.21 -30.89
C TYR A 353 9.58 25.60 -30.18
N SER A 354 10.70 26.33 -30.19
CA SER A 354 11.94 25.93 -29.50
C SER A 354 11.69 25.63 -28.02
N ARG A 355 10.99 26.53 -27.32
CA ARG A 355 10.66 26.34 -25.89
C ARG A 355 9.68 25.19 -25.67
N SER A 356 8.69 25.02 -26.54
CA SER A 356 7.72 23.93 -26.41
C SER A 356 8.33 22.55 -26.65
N ILE A 357 9.30 22.44 -27.57
CA ILE A 357 10.03 21.19 -27.79
C ILE A 357 10.95 20.91 -26.61
N GLN A 358 11.61 21.93 -26.04
CA GLN A 358 12.38 21.75 -24.80
C GLN A 358 11.47 21.26 -23.66
N ASP A 359 10.34 21.91 -23.46
CA ASP A 359 9.34 21.51 -22.46
C ASP A 359 8.89 20.04 -22.69
N LEU A 360 8.82 19.56 -23.94
CA LEU A 360 8.45 18.19 -24.29
C LEU A 360 9.58 17.20 -23.98
N LEU A 361 10.82 17.58 -24.27
CA LEU A 361 12.01 16.80 -23.90
C LEU A 361 12.12 16.67 -22.37
N ASP A 362 11.82 17.73 -21.62
CA ASP A 362 11.90 17.74 -20.16
C ASP A 362 10.91 16.75 -19.51
N ILE A 363 9.72 16.57 -20.11
CA ILE A 363 8.71 15.60 -19.62
C ILE A 363 8.75 14.25 -20.35
N TYR A 364 9.60 14.09 -21.36
CA TYR A 364 9.69 12.84 -22.13
C TYR A 364 9.98 11.62 -21.24
N PRO A 365 10.89 11.68 -20.26
CA PRO A 365 11.10 10.57 -19.32
C PRO A 365 9.86 10.27 -18.45
N ASP A 366 9.13 11.30 -18.03
CA ASP A 366 7.90 11.15 -17.25
C ASP A 366 6.81 10.45 -18.10
N LEU A 367 6.65 10.86 -19.37
CA LEU A 367 5.74 10.21 -20.33
C LEU A 367 6.13 8.75 -20.59
N LEU A 368 7.42 8.48 -20.78
CA LEU A 368 7.96 7.14 -20.96
C LEU A 368 7.62 6.26 -19.75
N SER A 369 7.85 6.76 -18.53
CA SER A 369 7.63 6.03 -17.28
C SER A 369 6.14 5.74 -17.00
N LEU A 370 5.25 6.67 -17.34
CA LEU A 370 3.79 6.47 -17.26
C LEU A 370 3.30 5.47 -18.31
N SER A 371 3.82 5.57 -19.54
CA SER A 371 3.38 4.71 -20.64
C SER A 371 3.80 3.25 -20.46
N LYS A 372 5.06 3.02 -20.03
CA LYS A 372 5.62 1.69 -19.77
C LYS A 372 5.26 1.13 -18.40
N CYS A 373 4.44 1.85 -17.62
CA CYS A 373 4.04 1.45 -16.27
C CYS A 373 5.26 1.23 -15.34
N THR A 374 6.44 1.80 -15.67
CA THR A 374 7.71 1.51 -14.99
C THR A 374 7.69 1.97 -13.53
N ILE A 375 7.04 3.10 -13.23
CA ILE A 375 6.88 3.59 -11.85
C ILE A 375 6.14 2.55 -10.99
N VAL A 376 5.01 2.06 -11.51
CA VAL A 376 4.19 1.07 -10.82
C VAL A 376 4.94 -0.25 -10.71
N LYS A 377 5.54 -0.74 -11.81
CA LYS A 377 6.28 -1.99 -11.85
C LYS A 377 7.44 -2.01 -10.87
N ASN A 378 8.28 -0.98 -10.86
CA ASN A 378 9.44 -0.89 -9.96
C ASN A 378 9.00 -0.87 -8.50
N LYS A 379 7.91 -0.15 -8.18
CA LYS A 379 7.38 -0.10 -6.82
C LYS A 379 6.71 -1.41 -6.40
N VAL A 380 6.02 -2.09 -7.30
CA VAL A 380 5.46 -3.42 -7.03
C VAL A 380 6.58 -4.43 -6.78
N ALA A 381 7.65 -4.41 -7.59
CA ALA A 381 8.83 -5.24 -7.35
C ALA A 381 9.46 -4.96 -5.97
N GLU A 382 9.58 -3.68 -5.58
CA GLU A 382 10.03 -3.29 -4.24
C GLU A 382 9.13 -3.87 -3.12
N ILE A 383 7.80 -3.84 -3.31
CA ILE A 383 6.82 -4.42 -2.38
C ILE A 383 6.95 -5.94 -2.28
N VAL A 384 7.04 -6.63 -3.41
CA VAL A 384 7.19 -8.09 -3.48
C VAL A 384 8.46 -8.51 -2.76
N GLU A 385 9.59 -7.88 -3.07
CA GLU A 385 10.88 -8.23 -2.51
C GLU A 385 10.96 -7.92 -1.00
N HIS A 386 10.51 -6.73 -0.58
CA HIS A 386 10.79 -6.23 0.77
C HIS A 386 9.62 -6.34 1.77
N GLN A 387 8.37 -6.36 1.31
CA GLN A 387 7.19 -6.28 2.19
C GLN A 387 6.39 -7.59 2.24
N CYS A 388 6.34 -8.36 1.15
CA CYS A 388 5.47 -9.54 1.07
C CYS A 388 5.90 -10.70 1.97
N ARG A 389 7.19 -11.02 2.02
CA ARG A 389 7.70 -12.05 2.94
C ARG A 389 7.47 -11.67 4.42
N PRO A 390 7.85 -10.47 4.91
CA PRO A 390 7.69 -10.13 6.31
C PRO A 390 6.23 -9.95 6.74
N ILE A 391 5.33 -9.45 5.89
CA ILE A 391 3.90 -9.33 6.23
C ILE A 391 3.30 -10.73 6.43
N ARG A 392 3.56 -11.66 5.51
CA ARG A 392 3.08 -13.04 5.57
C ARG A 392 3.56 -13.77 6.82
N ILE A 393 4.85 -13.63 7.15
CA ILE A 393 5.40 -14.23 8.37
C ILE A 393 4.74 -13.62 9.62
N SER A 394 4.57 -12.29 9.64
CA SER A 394 4.00 -11.61 10.80
C SER A 394 2.54 -11.99 11.04
N THR A 395 1.71 -12.04 9.99
CA THR A 395 0.29 -12.44 10.08
C THR A 395 0.14 -13.92 10.44
N THR A 396 0.98 -14.80 9.88
CA THR A 396 1.01 -16.22 10.25
C THR A 396 1.33 -16.41 11.73
N LEU A 397 2.34 -15.68 12.22
CA LEU A 397 2.76 -15.75 13.62
C LEU A 397 1.67 -15.24 14.57
N LEU A 398 1.03 -14.11 14.24
CA LEU A 398 -0.08 -13.56 15.02
C LEU A 398 -1.24 -14.56 15.11
N TRP A 399 -1.68 -15.10 13.96
CA TRP A 399 -2.72 -16.12 13.90
C TRP A 399 -2.36 -17.35 14.75
N SER A 400 -1.14 -17.86 14.62
CA SER A 400 -0.70 -19.02 15.40
C SER A 400 -0.69 -18.75 16.91
N CYS A 401 -0.23 -17.57 17.35
CA CYS A 401 -0.27 -17.20 18.76
C CYS A 401 -1.71 -17.06 19.29
N MET A 402 -2.62 -16.56 18.47
CA MET A 402 -4.03 -16.40 18.82
C MET A 402 -4.77 -17.74 18.92
N VAL A 403 -4.49 -18.69 18.02
CA VAL A 403 -5.00 -20.07 18.13
C VAL A 403 -4.50 -20.73 19.42
N PHE A 404 -3.22 -20.56 19.75
CA PHE A 404 -2.63 -21.10 20.97
C PHE A 404 -3.28 -20.52 22.24
N LEU A 405 -3.42 -19.19 22.30
CA LEU A 405 -4.10 -18.51 23.41
C LEU A 405 -5.56 -19.01 23.54
N SER A 406 -6.32 -19.02 22.44
CA SER A 406 -7.72 -19.46 22.44
C SER A 406 -7.88 -20.90 22.93
N SER A 407 -6.94 -21.78 22.57
CA SER A 407 -6.92 -23.18 23.03
C SER A 407 -6.66 -23.27 24.53
N ILE A 408 -5.66 -22.53 25.06
CA ILE A 408 -5.40 -22.48 26.51
C ILE A 408 -6.62 -21.97 27.27
N MET A 409 -7.29 -20.93 26.76
CA MET A 409 -8.49 -20.36 27.38
C MET A 409 -9.64 -21.38 27.48
N VAL A 410 -9.82 -22.23 26.46
CA VAL A 410 -10.79 -23.35 26.51
C VAL A 410 -10.46 -24.31 27.65
N PHE A 411 -9.21 -24.78 27.74
CA PHE A 411 -8.79 -25.69 28.81
C PHE A 411 -8.90 -25.03 30.20
N LEU A 412 -8.62 -23.73 30.28
CA LEU A 412 -8.74 -22.96 31.52
C LEU A 412 -10.20 -22.91 31.98
N VAL A 413 -11.15 -22.61 31.09
CA VAL A 413 -12.60 -22.61 31.40
C VAL A 413 -13.05 -24.00 31.87
N LEU A 414 -12.68 -25.07 31.16
CA LEU A 414 -13.07 -26.44 31.53
C LEU A 414 -12.51 -26.85 32.90
N THR A 415 -11.28 -26.46 33.21
CA THR A 415 -10.64 -26.73 34.51
C THR A 415 -11.34 -25.97 35.63
N TRP A 416 -11.70 -24.70 35.41
CA TRP A 416 -12.48 -23.91 36.36
C TRP A 416 -13.88 -24.49 36.61
N VAL A 417 -14.54 -24.98 35.56
CA VAL A 417 -15.84 -25.65 35.68
C VAL A 417 -15.71 -26.94 36.49
N ALA A 418 -14.67 -27.75 36.26
CA ALA A 418 -14.41 -28.96 37.03
C ALA A 418 -14.18 -28.67 38.52
N GLU A 419 -13.38 -27.64 38.84
CA GLU A 419 -13.19 -27.17 40.22
C GLU A 419 -14.50 -26.72 40.88
N ALA A 420 -15.33 -25.94 40.16
CA ALA A 420 -16.61 -25.48 40.68
C ALA A 420 -17.56 -26.65 40.98
N PHE A 421 -17.61 -27.68 40.12
CA PHE A 421 -18.39 -28.89 40.37
C PHE A 421 -17.90 -29.66 41.60
N LEU A 422 -16.58 -29.82 41.78
CA LEU A 422 -15.99 -30.51 42.92
C LEU A 422 -16.20 -29.74 44.23
N CYS A 423 -16.13 -28.41 44.20
CA CYS A 423 -16.36 -27.56 45.37
C CYS A 423 -17.84 -27.50 45.78
N TRP A 424 -18.79 -27.59 44.83
CA TRP A 424 -20.23 -27.65 45.15
C TRP A 424 -20.55 -28.85 46.05
N GLN A 425 -19.84 -29.98 45.89
CA GLN A 425 -20.09 -31.21 46.64
C GLN A 425 -19.60 -31.18 48.10
N LYS A 426 -18.87 -30.14 48.53
CA LYS A 426 -18.27 -30.02 49.87
C LYS A 426 -19.10 -29.08 50.77
N ASN A 427 -19.81 -29.63 51.76
CA ASN A 427 -20.37 -28.86 52.89
C ASN A 427 -19.79 -29.35 54.24
N PRO A 428 -19.32 -28.45 55.13
CA PRO A 428 -19.05 -28.77 56.52
C PRO A 428 -20.37 -28.81 57.30
N VAL A 429 -20.72 -29.97 57.86
CA VAL A 429 -21.75 -30.06 58.89
C VAL A 429 -21.07 -29.78 60.23
N TYR A 430 -21.28 -28.60 60.80
CA TYR A 430 -21.14 -28.38 62.24
C TYR A 430 -22.45 -27.77 62.74
N VAL A 431 -23.29 -28.61 63.34
CA VAL A 431 -24.40 -28.19 64.20
C VAL A 431 -24.40 -29.11 65.42
N PHE A 432 -24.09 -28.51 66.57
CA PHE A 432 -24.67 -28.69 67.91
C PHE A 432 -25.23 -30.08 68.31
N GLN A 433 -24.66 -30.65 69.36
CA GLN A 433 -25.32 -31.62 70.24
C GLN A 433 -24.84 -31.32 71.67
N ASP A 434 -25.57 -30.48 72.40
CA ASP A 434 -26.50 -30.86 73.49
C ASP A 434 -25.85 -31.81 74.52
N THR A 435 -25.39 -31.23 75.65
CA THR A 435 -25.16 -31.96 76.89
C THR A 435 -26.05 -31.37 77.97
N ARG A 436 -27.27 -31.91 78.06
CA ARG A 436 -28.03 -32.05 79.30
C ARG A 436 -27.63 -33.38 79.94
N ILE A 437 -26.89 -33.32 81.06
CA ILE A 437 -27.04 -34.19 82.25
C ILE A 437 -26.74 -33.31 83.46
#